data_AF-A0AA48KIM3-F1
#
_entry.id   AF-A0AA48KIM3-F1
#
_cell.length_a   1.000
_cell.length_b   1.000
_cell.length_c   1.000
_cell.angle_alpha   90.00
_cell.angle_beta   90.00
_cell.angle_gamma   90.00
#
_symmetry.space_group_name_H-M   'P 1'
#
loop_
_entity.id
_entity.type
_entity.pdbx_description
1 polymer ?
#
loop_
_entity_poly.entity_id
_entity_poly.type
_entity_poly.pdbx_seq_one_letter_code
_entity_poly.pdbx_strand_id
1 'polypeptide(L)'
;MRRGAILLALCALPALSACGLQPMYAGGASSGVAQGLAAVEVPPIPGRDGWLVRNALRDRLGVANAGQGDATPRYRLDVRLDDALEALGVLNDDTISRERRILRSRYQLTDLATGEILLDATAGSDAGIDVVSSEYATIAAEQRALENLAQDVADRMATRIALVLRERQRAGGAQ
;
A
#
# COMPACT_ATOMS: atom_id res chain seq x y z
N MET A 1 -38.54 37.44 -18.61
CA MET A 1 -38.49 36.05 -18.09
C MET A 1 -37.15 35.34 -18.30
N ARG A 2 -36.36 35.63 -19.35
CA ARG A 2 -35.07 34.93 -19.62
C ARG A 2 -33.91 35.25 -18.65
N ARG A 3 -33.93 36.41 -17.97
CA ARG A 3 -32.86 36.84 -17.04
C ARG A 3 -32.89 36.11 -15.69
N GLY A 4 -34.06 35.65 -15.24
CA GLY A 4 -34.20 34.89 -13.98
C GLY A 4 -33.63 33.47 -14.07
N ALA A 5 -33.76 32.84 -15.24
CA ALA A 5 -33.20 31.50 -15.49
C ALA A 5 -31.65 31.48 -15.47
N ILE A 6 -31.01 32.56 -15.93
CA ILE A 6 -29.55 32.68 -15.93
C ILE A 6 -28.99 32.86 -14.51
N LEU A 7 -29.70 33.63 -13.66
CA LEU A 7 -29.33 33.80 -12.25
C LEU A 7 -29.50 32.51 -11.43
N LEU A 8 -30.56 31.73 -11.70
CA LEU A 8 -30.77 30.44 -11.04
C LEU A 8 -29.71 29.40 -11.46
N ALA A 9 -29.32 29.39 -12.73
CA ALA A 9 -28.25 28.53 -13.23
C ALA A 9 -26.88 28.90 -12.64
N LEU A 10 -26.59 30.19 -12.45
CA LEU A 10 -25.31 30.66 -11.89
C LEU A 10 -25.17 30.32 -10.38
N CYS A 11 -26.27 30.32 -9.63
CA CYS A 11 -26.30 29.90 -8.22
C CYS A 11 -26.15 28.38 -8.03
N ALA A 12 -26.34 27.58 -9.07
CA ALA A 12 -26.20 26.12 -9.00
C ALA A 12 -24.76 25.61 -9.23
N LEU A 13 -23.84 26.43 -9.78
CA LEU A 13 -22.44 26.03 -10.00
C LEU A 13 -21.65 25.64 -8.74
N PRO A 14 -21.77 26.34 -7.57
CA PRO A 14 -21.04 25.93 -6.37
C PRO A 14 -21.58 24.63 -5.74
N ALA A 15 -22.77 24.15 -6.13
CA ALA A 15 -23.26 22.86 -5.67
C ALA A 15 -22.49 21.67 -6.29
N LEU A 16 -21.76 21.87 -7.39
CA LEU A 16 -20.93 20.81 -8.00
C LEU A 16 -19.58 20.62 -7.29
N SER A 17 -19.07 21.61 -6.56
CA SER A 17 -17.83 21.49 -5.76
C SER A 17 -18.07 20.93 -4.35
N ALA A 18 -19.32 20.61 -4.00
CA ALA A 18 -19.70 20.13 -2.67
C ALA A 18 -19.24 18.69 -2.34
N CYS A 19 -18.68 17.94 -3.29
CA CYS A 19 -18.13 16.60 -3.00
C CYS A 19 -16.88 16.62 -2.10
N GLY A 20 -16.21 17.78 -1.94
CA GLY A 20 -15.12 17.93 -0.96
C GLY A 20 -13.91 17.00 -1.14
N LEU A 21 -13.76 16.39 -2.31
CA LEU A 21 -12.66 15.48 -2.62
C LEU A 21 -11.35 16.26 -2.77
N GLN A 22 -10.48 16.15 -1.76
CA GLN A 22 -9.15 16.77 -1.79
C GLN A 22 -8.10 15.75 -2.24
N PRO A 23 -7.30 16.03 -3.29
CA PRO A 23 -6.25 15.12 -3.72
C PRO A 23 -5.20 14.94 -2.62
N MET A 24 -4.87 13.69 -2.29
CA MET A 24 -3.92 13.38 -1.21
C MET A 24 -2.48 13.84 -1.56
N TYR A 25 -2.13 13.80 -2.83
CA TYR A 25 -0.85 14.24 -3.37
C TYR A 25 -0.94 15.61 -4.06
N ALA A 26 -1.84 16.50 -3.59
CA ALA A 26 -1.91 17.87 -4.08
C ALA A 26 -0.53 18.54 -3.91
N GLY A 27 0.11 18.95 -5.01
CA GLY A 27 1.50 19.43 -5.02
C GLY A 27 2.54 18.41 -5.54
N GLY A 28 2.14 17.18 -5.86
CA GLY A 28 3.03 16.18 -6.46
C GLY A 28 4.20 15.83 -5.53
N ALA A 29 5.42 15.78 -6.08
CA ALA A 29 6.64 15.42 -5.35
C ALA A 29 7.02 16.42 -4.23
N SER A 30 6.55 17.68 -4.30
CA SER A 30 6.77 18.67 -3.25
C SER A 30 5.69 18.69 -2.18
N SER A 31 4.65 17.84 -2.31
CA SER A 31 3.66 17.70 -1.24
C SER A 31 4.33 17.15 0.03
N GLY A 32 3.94 17.69 1.19
CA GLY A 32 4.50 17.23 2.47
C GLY A 32 4.36 15.71 2.63
N VAL A 33 3.24 15.13 2.19
CA VAL A 33 3.00 13.69 2.27
C VAL A 33 3.99 12.92 1.39
N ALA A 34 4.26 13.37 0.15
CA ALA A 34 5.24 12.74 -0.73
C ALA A 34 6.67 12.78 -0.15
N GLN A 35 7.07 13.92 0.42
CA GLN A 35 8.36 14.05 1.11
C GLN A 35 8.45 13.15 2.35
N GLY A 36 7.36 13.08 3.12
CA GLY A 36 7.27 12.21 4.29
C GLY A 36 7.40 10.73 3.92
N LEU A 37 6.76 10.30 2.82
CA LEU A 37 6.87 8.93 2.30
C LEU A 37 8.28 8.61 1.79
N ALA A 38 8.91 9.55 1.09
CA ALA A 38 10.29 9.38 0.60
C ALA A 38 11.32 9.29 1.74
N ALA A 39 11.00 9.82 2.92
CA ALA A 39 11.83 9.74 4.12
C ALA A 39 11.60 8.47 4.96
N VAL A 40 10.79 7.51 4.47
CA VAL A 40 10.57 6.22 5.13
C VAL A 40 11.64 5.23 4.68
N GLU A 41 12.46 4.79 5.61
CA GLU A 41 13.39 3.68 5.40
C GLU A 41 12.67 2.34 5.55
N VAL A 42 12.91 1.44 4.59
CA VAL A 42 12.44 0.04 4.64
C VAL A 42 13.65 -0.88 4.75
N PRO A 43 13.95 -1.41 5.95
CA PRO A 43 15.02 -2.38 6.16
C PRO A 43 14.81 -3.65 5.30
N PRO A 44 15.85 -4.46 5.09
CA PRO A 44 15.72 -5.77 4.45
C PRO A 44 14.70 -6.64 5.18
N ILE A 45 13.78 -7.24 4.43
CA ILE A 45 12.83 -8.23 4.92
C ILE A 45 13.32 -9.60 4.42
N PRO A 46 13.46 -10.62 5.29
CA PRO A 46 13.98 -11.92 4.90
C PRO A 46 13.03 -12.63 3.92
N GLY A 47 13.57 -13.51 3.10
CA GLY A 47 12.79 -14.33 2.16
C GLY A 47 12.54 -13.67 0.80
N ARG A 48 12.01 -14.47 -0.14
CA ARG A 48 11.65 -14.02 -1.49
C ARG A 48 10.45 -13.06 -1.45
N ASP A 49 9.43 -13.43 -0.69
CA ASP A 49 8.28 -12.61 -0.33
C ASP A 49 8.71 -11.29 0.30
N GLY A 50 9.67 -11.32 1.24
CA GLY A 50 10.26 -10.14 1.84
C GLY A 50 10.91 -9.20 0.83
N TRP A 51 11.71 -9.75 -0.09
CA TRP A 51 12.31 -8.97 -1.17
C TRP A 51 11.26 -8.33 -2.10
N LEU A 52 10.23 -9.10 -2.48
CA LEU A 52 9.14 -8.62 -3.34
C LEU A 52 8.37 -7.47 -2.68
N VAL A 53 7.93 -7.65 -1.44
CA VAL A 53 7.20 -6.63 -0.68
C VAL A 53 8.07 -5.40 -0.44
N ARG A 54 9.35 -5.58 -0.10
CA ARG A 54 10.27 -4.46 0.10
C ARG A 54 10.45 -3.63 -1.16
N ASN A 55 10.66 -4.25 -2.31
CA ASN A 55 10.78 -3.50 -3.57
C ASN A 55 9.47 -2.80 -3.93
N ALA A 56 8.35 -3.51 -3.83
CA ALA A 56 7.02 -2.95 -4.03
C ALA A 56 6.78 -1.71 -3.13
N LEU A 57 7.18 -1.77 -1.86
CA LEU A 57 7.10 -0.64 -0.92
C LEU A 57 8.02 0.51 -1.34
N ARG A 58 9.28 0.23 -1.68
CA ARG A 58 10.24 1.28 -2.10
C ARG A 58 9.76 2.05 -3.33
N ASP A 59 9.12 1.36 -4.27
CA ASP A 59 8.53 1.97 -5.46
C ASP A 59 7.38 2.92 -5.08
N ARG A 60 6.45 2.46 -4.23
CA ARG A 60 5.27 3.23 -3.79
C ARG A 60 5.60 4.42 -2.89
N LEU A 61 6.61 4.26 -2.03
CA LEU A 61 7.08 5.30 -1.12
C LEU A 61 7.92 6.37 -1.86
N GLY A 62 8.26 6.15 -3.13
CA GLY A 62 9.10 7.06 -3.90
C GLY A 62 10.59 6.99 -3.55
N VAL A 63 10.98 6.04 -2.69
CA VAL A 63 12.38 5.79 -2.26
C VAL A 63 13.24 5.35 -3.45
N ALA A 64 12.65 4.74 -4.49
CA ALA A 64 13.36 4.38 -5.71
C ALA A 64 13.79 5.59 -6.58
N ASN A 65 13.10 6.73 -6.48
CA ASN A 65 13.39 7.94 -7.26
C ASN A 65 14.31 8.93 -6.53
N ALA A 66 14.39 8.83 -5.21
CA ALA A 66 15.45 9.45 -4.45
C ALA A 66 16.71 8.61 -4.67
N GLY A 67 17.60 9.09 -5.55
CA GLY A 67 18.91 8.46 -5.76
C GLY A 67 19.53 8.06 -4.43
N GLN A 68 20.18 6.90 -4.44
CA GLN A 68 20.77 6.21 -3.30
C GLN A 68 21.77 7.11 -2.55
N GLY A 69 21.32 8.09 -1.75
CA GLY A 69 22.24 8.96 -1.05
C GLY A 69 21.77 10.28 -0.41
N ASP A 70 20.57 10.84 -0.64
CA ASP A 70 20.35 12.25 -0.19
C ASP A 70 19.08 12.53 0.64
N ALA A 71 18.19 11.55 0.85
CA ALA A 71 17.09 11.71 1.79
C ALA A 71 17.47 11.06 3.13
N THR A 72 17.84 11.87 4.12
CA THR A 72 18.03 11.39 5.50
C THR A 72 16.74 10.71 5.97
N PRO A 73 16.78 9.42 6.36
CA PRO A 73 15.58 8.72 6.79
C PRO A 73 15.06 9.37 8.08
N ARG A 74 13.77 9.70 8.08
CA ARG A 74 13.07 10.25 9.26
C ARG A 74 12.22 9.18 9.93
N TYR A 75 11.68 8.26 9.15
CA TYR A 75 10.85 7.18 9.65
C TYR A 75 11.48 5.85 9.30
N ARG A 76 11.28 4.85 10.15
CA ARG A 76 11.64 3.46 9.90
C ARG A 76 10.40 2.60 9.87
N LEU A 77 10.28 1.78 8.83
CA LEU A 77 9.19 0.83 8.63
C LEU A 77 9.69 -0.60 8.89
N ASP A 78 9.43 -1.14 10.06
CA ASP A 78 9.73 -2.54 10.38
C ASP A 78 8.57 -3.43 9.94
N VAL A 79 8.86 -4.48 9.18
CA VAL A 79 7.86 -5.37 8.56
C VAL A 79 8.17 -6.82 8.89
N ARG A 80 7.14 -7.57 9.30
CA ARG A 80 7.18 -9.02 9.47
C ARG A 80 6.11 -9.65 8.60
N LEU A 81 6.54 -10.56 7.73
CA LEU A 81 5.65 -11.28 6.82
C LEU A 81 5.35 -12.68 7.34
N ASP A 82 4.16 -13.16 7.00
CA ASP A 82 3.68 -14.52 7.21
C ASP A 82 2.98 -14.94 5.90
N ASP A 83 3.53 -15.97 5.25
CA ASP A 83 3.07 -16.49 3.97
C ASP A 83 2.64 -17.94 4.16
N ALA A 84 1.40 -18.24 3.78
CA ALA A 84 0.79 -19.55 3.93
C ALA A 84 0.19 -20.00 2.60
N LEU A 85 0.35 -21.28 2.29
CA LEU A 85 -0.30 -21.95 1.16
C LEU A 85 -1.20 -23.06 1.71
N GLU A 86 -2.51 -22.91 1.49
CA GLU A 86 -3.53 -23.80 2.03
C GLU A 86 -4.27 -24.52 0.90
N ALA A 87 -4.51 -25.83 1.05
CA ALA A 87 -5.40 -26.55 0.15
C ALA A 87 -6.87 -26.19 0.46
N LEU A 88 -7.62 -25.76 -0.55
CA LEU A 88 -9.04 -25.38 -0.40
C LEU A 88 -10.01 -26.28 -1.17
N GLY A 89 -9.56 -26.91 -2.26
CA GLY A 89 -10.37 -27.82 -3.06
C GLY A 89 -9.73 -29.20 -3.06
N VAL A 90 -10.46 -30.20 -2.57
CA VAL A 90 -10.06 -31.62 -2.60
C VAL A 90 -11.14 -32.39 -3.36
N LEU A 91 -10.74 -33.17 -4.35
CA LEU A 91 -11.64 -34.01 -5.13
C LEU A 91 -11.95 -35.34 -4.40
N ASN A 92 -12.89 -36.12 -4.91
CA ASN A 92 -13.31 -37.40 -4.29
C ASN A 92 -12.20 -38.47 -4.28
N ASP A 93 -11.13 -38.25 -5.04
CA ASP A 93 -9.94 -39.10 -5.10
C ASP A 93 -8.76 -38.53 -4.29
N ASP A 94 -9.03 -37.59 -3.38
CA ASP A 94 -8.06 -36.85 -2.56
C ASP A 94 -7.09 -35.93 -3.35
N THR A 95 -7.35 -35.68 -4.64
CA THR A 95 -6.54 -34.74 -5.44
C THR A 95 -6.87 -33.29 -5.08
N ILE A 96 -5.85 -32.46 -4.80
CA ILE A 96 -6.01 -31.02 -4.60
C ILE A 96 -6.33 -30.38 -5.96
N SER A 97 -7.49 -29.75 -6.08
CA SER A 97 -7.92 -29.02 -7.29
C SER A 97 -7.73 -27.51 -7.17
N ARG A 98 -7.60 -27.00 -5.93
CA ARG A 98 -7.43 -25.57 -5.67
C ARG A 98 -6.68 -25.31 -4.37
N GLU A 99 -5.76 -24.37 -4.44
CA GLU A 99 -5.03 -23.83 -3.31
C GLU A 99 -5.38 -22.36 -3.08
N ARG A 100 -5.06 -21.86 -1.89
CA ARG A 100 -5.11 -20.44 -1.55
C ARG A 100 -3.82 -20.05 -0.89
N ARG A 101 -3.15 -19.07 -1.48
CA ARG A 101 -2.00 -18.41 -0.87
C ARG A 101 -2.46 -17.19 -0.09
N ILE A 102 -2.00 -17.03 1.13
CA ILE A 102 -2.34 -15.94 2.04
C ILE A 102 -1.04 -15.26 2.44
N LEU A 103 -0.92 -13.97 2.14
CA LEU A 103 0.21 -13.15 2.57
C LEU A 103 -0.26 -12.14 3.60
N ARG A 104 0.26 -12.24 4.82
CA ARG A 104 0.02 -11.32 5.93
C ARG A 104 1.28 -10.54 6.25
N SER A 105 1.11 -9.30 6.67
CA SER A 105 2.16 -8.37 7.04
C SER A 105 1.76 -7.67 8.32
N ARG A 106 2.57 -7.80 9.38
CA ARG A 106 2.52 -6.94 10.55
C ARG A 106 3.65 -5.93 10.43
N TYR A 107 3.33 -4.65 10.61
CA TYR A 107 4.30 -3.60 10.37
C TYR A 107 4.14 -2.44 11.36
N GLN A 108 5.27 -1.80 11.64
CA GLN A 108 5.35 -0.65 12.52
C GLN A 108 6.11 0.49 11.86
N LEU A 109 5.55 1.69 11.90
CA LEU A 109 6.21 2.93 11.47
C LEU A 109 6.67 3.69 12.71
N THR A 110 7.98 3.93 12.81
CA THR A 110 8.59 4.62 13.97
C THR A 110 9.24 5.92 13.50
N ASP A 111 9.07 7.01 14.25
CA ASP A 111 9.84 8.25 14.07
C ASP A 111 11.23 8.08 14.68
N LEU A 112 12.28 8.25 13.87
CA LEU A 112 13.67 8.05 14.30
C LEU A 112 14.17 9.16 15.23
N ALA A 113 13.56 10.35 15.20
CA ALA A 113 13.97 11.46 16.07
C ALA A 113 13.43 11.30 17.50
N THR A 114 12.20 10.80 17.65
CA THR A 114 11.53 10.69 18.95
C THR A 114 11.45 9.26 19.49
N GLY A 115 11.61 8.25 18.63
CA GLY A 115 11.36 6.85 18.95
C GLY A 115 9.87 6.50 19.06
N GLU A 116 8.96 7.41 18.71
CA GLU A 116 7.52 7.20 18.80
C GLU A 116 7.03 6.25 17.69
N ILE A 117 6.22 5.25 18.06
CA ILE A 117 5.50 4.40 17.10
C ILE A 117 4.30 5.18 16.58
N LEU A 118 4.38 5.63 15.33
CA LEU A 118 3.34 6.39 14.65
C LEU A 118 2.20 5.50 14.14
N LEU A 119 2.52 4.24 13.82
CA LEU A 119 1.56 3.26 13.30
C LEU A 119 2.02 1.85 13.69
N ASP A 120 1.09 1.05 14.23
CA ASP A 120 1.21 -0.40 14.36
C ASP A 120 -0.05 -1.00 13.72
N ALA A 121 0.12 -1.77 12.65
CA ALA A 121 -0.99 -2.28 11.88
C ALA A 121 -0.66 -3.60 11.19
N THR A 122 -1.71 -4.24 10.70
CA THR A 122 -1.62 -5.43 9.87
C THR A 122 -2.28 -5.20 8.53
N ALA A 123 -1.62 -5.65 7.47
CA ALA A 123 -2.17 -5.73 6.12
C ALA A 123 -2.03 -7.16 5.63
N GLY A 124 -2.90 -7.59 4.73
CA GLY A 124 -2.76 -8.91 4.13
C GLY A 124 -3.72 -9.08 2.99
N SER A 125 -3.38 -9.95 2.06
CA SER A 125 -4.19 -10.29 0.89
C SER A 125 -4.10 -11.81 0.67
N ASP A 126 -4.98 -12.34 -0.17
CA ASP A 126 -4.97 -13.76 -0.52
C ASP A 126 -5.37 -13.98 -1.97
N ALA A 127 -4.88 -15.07 -2.55
CA ALA A 127 -5.07 -15.41 -3.95
C ALA A 127 -5.37 -16.92 -4.07
N GLY A 128 -6.41 -17.26 -4.82
CA GLY A 128 -6.72 -18.64 -5.19
C GLY A 128 -5.89 -19.08 -6.39
N ILE A 129 -5.43 -20.32 -6.38
CA ILE A 129 -4.59 -20.94 -7.41
C ILE A 129 -5.25 -22.24 -7.82
N ASP A 130 -5.50 -22.42 -9.11
CA ASP A 130 -6.04 -23.68 -9.63
C ASP A 130 -4.88 -24.65 -9.89
N VAL A 131 -4.99 -25.85 -9.32
CA VAL A 131 -3.99 -26.91 -9.50
C VAL A 131 -4.33 -27.68 -10.76
N VAL A 132 -3.43 -27.66 -11.74
CA VAL A 132 -3.61 -28.30 -13.05
C VAL A 132 -2.64 -29.48 -13.21
N SER A 133 -2.85 -30.29 -14.24
CA SER A 133 -2.02 -31.48 -14.50
C SER A 133 -0.54 -31.19 -14.77
N SER A 134 -0.20 -29.96 -15.15
CA SER A 134 1.19 -29.52 -15.34
C SER A 134 1.73 -28.92 -14.05
N GLU A 135 2.63 -29.63 -13.38
CA GLU A 135 3.29 -29.13 -12.15
C GLU A 135 4.00 -27.79 -12.37
N TYR A 136 4.65 -27.62 -13.53
CA TYR A 136 5.29 -26.34 -13.88
C TYR A 136 4.27 -25.19 -13.93
N ALA A 137 3.08 -25.43 -14.50
CA ALA A 137 2.06 -24.41 -14.59
C ALA A 137 1.54 -24.02 -13.20
N THR A 138 1.36 -24.99 -12.30
CA THR A 138 0.99 -24.74 -10.89
C THR A 138 2.05 -23.91 -10.16
N ILE A 139 3.33 -24.31 -10.25
CA ILE A 139 4.44 -23.56 -9.63
C ILE A 139 4.56 -22.13 -10.18
N ALA A 140 4.39 -21.96 -11.50
CA ALA A 140 4.39 -20.63 -12.12
C ALA A 140 3.22 -19.78 -11.63
N ALA A 141 2.03 -20.38 -11.46
CA ALA A 141 0.86 -19.71 -10.91
C ALA A 141 1.06 -19.30 -9.45
N GLU A 142 1.65 -20.17 -8.61
CA GLU A 142 2.02 -19.84 -7.23
C GLU A 142 3.00 -18.66 -7.13
N GLN A 143 4.01 -18.63 -8.00
CA GLN A 143 4.98 -17.53 -8.05
C GLN A 143 4.33 -16.22 -8.47
N ARG A 144 3.43 -16.25 -9.46
CA ARG A 144 2.64 -15.07 -9.87
C ARG A 144 1.65 -14.62 -8.80
N ALA A 145 1.03 -15.55 -8.09
CA ALA A 145 0.20 -15.23 -6.95
C ALA A 145 1.02 -14.47 -5.90
N LEU A 146 2.21 -14.96 -5.54
CA LEU A 146 3.07 -14.25 -4.58
C LEU A 146 3.51 -12.86 -5.06
N GLU A 147 3.87 -12.72 -6.33
CA GLU A 147 4.24 -11.43 -6.91
C GLU A 147 3.08 -10.43 -6.82
N ASN A 148 1.87 -10.84 -7.19
CA ASN A 148 0.67 -9.99 -7.10
C ASN A 148 0.31 -9.67 -5.65
N LEU A 149 0.35 -10.65 -4.76
CA LEU A 149 0.08 -10.46 -3.32
C LEU A 149 1.05 -9.46 -2.70
N ALA A 150 2.33 -9.51 -3.08
CA ALA A 150 3.32 -8.56 -2.60
C ALA A 150 3.00 -7.12 -3.03
N GLN A 151 2.51 -6.92 -4.27
CA GLN A 151 2.04 -5.61 -4.75
C GLN A 151 0.82 -5.14 -3.93
N ASP A 152 -0.20 -5.98 -3.79
CA ASP A 152 -1.43 -5.65 -3.04
C ASP A 152 -1.16 -5.27 -1.59
N VAL A 153 -0.32 -6.05 -0.90
CA VAL A 153 0.03 -5.79 0.50
C VAL A 153 0.81 -4.48 0.61
N ALA A 154 1.76 -4.23 -0.29
CA ALA A 154 2.52 -2.98 -0.32
C ALA A 154 1.62 -1.76 -0.59
N ASP A 155 0.63 -1.86 -1.49
CA ASP A 155 -0.34 -0.79 -1.77
C ASP A 155 -1.18 -0.43 -0.53
N ARG A 156 -1.66 -1.45 0.18
CA ARG A 156 -2.42 -1.26 1.43
C ARG A 156 -1.57 -0.59 2.51
N MET A 157 -0.32 -1.04 2.66
CA MET A 157 0.63 -0.46 3.61
C MET A 157 0.97 0.99 3.27
N ALA A 158 1.37 1.28 2.03
CA ALA A 158 1.73 2.62 1.58
C ALA A 158 0.56 3.60 1.75
N THR A 159 -0.66 3.18 1.39
CA THR A 159 -1.88 3.96 1.58
C THR A 159 -2.09 4.30 3.05
N ARG A 160 -1.98 3.32 3.95
CA ARG A 160 -2.16 3.55 5.40
C ARG A 160 -1.10 4.48 5.97
N ILE A 161 0.16 4.31 5.57
CA ILE A 161 1.27 5.18 5.99
C ILE A 161 1.01 6.62 5.52
N ALA A 162 0.64 6.82 4.26
CA ALA A 162 0.38 8.14 3.71
C ALA A 162 -0.75 8.87 4.44
N LEU A 163 -1.81 8.15 4.85
CA LEU A 163 -2.89 8.70 5.66
C LEU A 163 -2.40 9.20 7.03
N VAL A 164 -1.60 8.38 7.74
CA VAL A 164 -1.04 8.74 9.06
C VAL A 164 -0.11 9.95 8.95
N LEU A 165 0.77 9.98 7.94
CA LEU A 165 1.67 11.11 7.72
C LEU A 165 0.91 12.40 7.38
N ARG A 166 -0.17 12.32 6.62
CA ARG A 166 -1.05 13.46 6.34
C ARG A 166 -1.72 14.00 7.60
N GLU A 167 -2.20 13.12 8.47
CA GLU A 167 -2.83 13.50 9.75
C GLU A 167 -1.82 14.19 10.67
N ARG A 168 -0.59 13.67 10.75
CA ARG A 168 0.51 14.30 11.50
C ARG A 168 0.88 15.68 10.97
N GLN A 169 0.90 15.87 9.66
CA GLN A 169 1.17 17.18 9.05
C GLN A 169 0.09 18.20 9.36
N ARG A 170 -1.19 17.79 9.35
CA ARG A 170 -2.29 18.67 9.75
C ARG A 170 -2.22 19.06 11.22
N ALA A 171 -1.83 18.13 12.09
CA ALA A 171 -1.66 18.41 13.51
C ALA A 171 -0.47 19.35 13.78
N GLY A 172 0.63 19.20 13.04
CA GLY A 172 1.82 20.07 13.17
C GLY A 172 1.69 21.44 12.49
N GLY A 173 0.84 21.58 11.47
CA GLY A 173 0.60 22.86 10.76
C GLY A 173 -0.52 23.73 11.34
N ALA A 174 -1.15 23.29 12.45
CA ALA A 174 -2.16 24.05 13.17
C ALA A 174 -1.59 24.84 14.39
N GLN A 175 -0.27 24.97 14.44
CA GLN A 175 0.50 25.79 15.39
C GLN A 175 1.20 26.91 14.62
#